data_AF-A0A3C1UPN2-F1
#
_entry.id   AF-A0A3C1UPN2-F1
#
_cell.length_a   1.000
_cell.length_b   1.000
_cell.length_c   1.000
_cell.angle_alpha   90.00
_cell.angle_beta   90.00
_cell.angle_gamma   90.00
#
_symmetry.space_group_name_H-M   'P 1'
#
loop_
_entity.id
_entity.type
_entity.pdbx_description
1 polymer ?
#
loop_
_entity_poly.entity_id
_entity_poly.type
_entity_poly.pdbx_seq_one_letter_code
_entity_poly.pdbx_strand_id
1 'polypeptide(L)' 'AAFDYMERLEKSPRGEYELTDAITGLVKDGQNIAGLKIEGRWVDVRDPEVLASLKDEAS' A
#
# COMPACT_ATOMS: atom_id res chain seq x y z
N ALA A 1 -17.93 1.18 -4.49
CA ALA A 1 -17.16 2.23 -3.80
C ALA A 1 -15.71 2.23 -4.26
N ALA A 2 -14.82 1.37 -3.76
CA ALA A 2 -13.38 1.45 -4.09
C ALA A 2 -13.07 1.45 -5.60
N PHE A 3 -13.68 0.53 -6.36
CA PHE A 3 -13.50 0.48 -7.81
C PHE A 3 -13.99 1.74 -8.53
N ASP A 4 -15.06 2.39 -8.04
CA ASP A 4 -15.58 3.64 -8.62
C ASP A 4 -14.56 4.79 -8.45
N TYR A 5 -13.82 4.84 -7.34
CA TYR A 5 -12.74 5.81 -7.17
C TYR A 5 -11.52 5.46 -8.03
N MET A 6 -11.22 4.17 -8.17
CA MET A 6 -10.12 3.72 -9.03
C MET A 6 -10.36 4.06 -10.50
N GLU A 7 -11.60 3.98 -10.97
CA GLU A 7 -11.99 4.33 -12.34
C GLU A 7 -11.78 5.84 -12.65
N ARG A 8 -11.82 6.68 -11.62
CA ARG A 8 -11.66 8.14 -11.73
C ARG A 8 -10.24 8.62 -11.48
N LEU A 9 -9.28 7.72 -11.25
CA LEU A 9 -7.90 8.12 -10.96
C LEU A 9 -7.26 8.84 -12.15
N GLU A 10 -6.51 9.88 -11.84
CA GLU A 10 -5.58 10.51 -12.77
C GLU A 10 -4.16 9.99 -12.50
N LYS A 11 -3.30 10.05 -13.51
CA LYS A 11 -1.90 9.64 -13.34
C LYS A 11 -1.16 10.66 -12.48
N SER A 12 -0.35 10.18 -11.56
CA SER A 12 0.58 11.00 -10.78
C SER A 12 1.63 11.65 -11.70
N PRO A 13 2.45 12.62 -11.20
CA PRO A 13 3.56 13.17 -11.97
C PRO A 13 4.56 12.11 -12.48
N ARG A 14 4.57 10.92 -11.86
CA ARG A 14 5.38 9.76 -12.27
C ARG A 14 4.73 8.94 -13.40
N GLY A 15 3.50 9.26 -13.78
CA GLY A 15 2.73 8.55 -14.80
C GLY A 15 2.00 7.29 -14.30
N GLU A 16 1.96 7.07 -12.98
CA GLU A 16 1.37 5.89 -12.33
C GLU A 16 -0.02 6.23 -11.77
N TYR A 17 -0.92 5.24 -11.77
CA TYR A 17 -2.17 5.32 -11.01
C TYR A 17 -1.92 4.84 -9.59
N GLU A 18 -2.15 5.70 -8.61
CA GLU A 18 -1.81 5.42 -7.22
C GLU A 18 -3.05 4.91 -6.47
N LEU A 19 -2.99 3.69 -5.93
CA LEU A 19 -4.08 3.16 -5.10
C LEU A 19 -4.36 4.06 -3.88
N THR A 20 -3.33 4.72 -3.36
CA THR A 20 -3.44 5.65 -2.22
C THR A 20 -4.35 6.84 -2.50
N ASP A 21 -4.47 7.27 -3.76
CA ASP A 21 -5.36 8.38 -4.13
C ASP A 21 -6.83 7.95 -4.06
N ALA A 22 -7.13 6.71 -4.45
CA ALA A 22 -8.47 6.14 -4.31
C ALA A 22 -8.87 6.00 -2.83
N ILE A 23 -7.94 5.53 -1.98
CA ILE A 23 -8.15 5.44 -0.52
C ILE A 23 -8.38 6.82 0.07
N THR A 24 -7.60 7.82 -0.35
CA THR A 24 -7.76 9.22 0.09
C THR A 24 -9.13 9.78 -0.30
N GLY A 25 -9.61 9.49 -1.51
CA GLY A 25 -10.96 9.85 -1.96
C GLY A 25 -12.06 9.25 -1.09
N LEU A 26 -11.95 7.95 -0.78
CA LEU A 26 -12.89 7.27 0.13
C LEU A 26 -12.94 7.94 1.51
N VAL A 27 -11.78 8.28 2.09
CA VAL A 27 -11.71 8.96 3.40
C VAL A 27 -12.33 10.36 3.34
N LYS A 28 -12.04 11.14 2.30
CA LYS A 28 -12.58 12.50 2.11
C LYS A 28 -14.10 12.52 2.00
N ASP A 29 -14.67 11.49 1.37
CA ASP A 29 -16.11 11.35 1.19
C ASP A 29 -16.80 10.66 2.39
N GLY A 30 -16.12 10.61 3.54
CA GLY A 30 -16.68 10.15 4.81
C GLY A 30 -16.94 8.65 4.88
N GLN A 31 -16.34 7.86 3.98
CA GLN A 31 -16.44 6.40 4.08
C GLN A 31 -15.71 5.91 5.33
N ASN A 32 -16.28 4.91 6.01
CA ASN A 32 -15.66 4.32 7.19
C ASN A 32 -14.48 3.44 6.78
N ILE A 33 -13.26 3.92 7.03
CA ILE A 33 -12.01 3.21 6.77
C ILE A 33 -11.31 2.97 8.10
N ALA A 34 -11.03 1.72 8.41
CA ALA A 34 -10.28 1.32 9.60
C ALA A 34 -8.85 0.93 9.22
N GLY A 35 -7.87 1.42 9.98
CA GLY A 35 -6.51 0.93 9.93
C GLY A 35 -6.32 -0.23 10.91
N LEU A 36 -5.63 -1.29 10.49
CA LEU A 36 -5.19 -2.37 11.37
C LEU A 36 -3.69 -2.23 11.59
N LYS A 37 -3.27 -2.07 12.85
CA LYS A 37 -1.85 -2.07 13.19
C LYS A 37 -1.31 -3.50 13.01
N ILE A 38 -0.19 -3.62 12.29
CA ILE A 38 0.54 -4.87 12.17
C ILE A 38 1.28 -5.11 13.49
N GLU A 39 1.05 -6.27 14.10
CA GLU A 39 1.78 -6.74 15.27
C GLU A 39 2.95 -7.64 14.84
N GLY A 40 4.06 -7.60 15.59
CA GLY A 40 5.28 -8.34 15.26
C GLY A 40 6.17 -7.65 14.21
N ARG A 41 7.11 -8.41 13.64
CA ARG A 41 8.10 -7.88 12.70
C ARG A 41 7.50 -7.80 11.30
N TRP A 42 7.56 -6.62 10.70
CA TRP A 42 7.30 -6.39 9.28
C TRP A 42 8.64 -6.11 8.57
N VAL A 43 8.83 -6.68 7.38
CA VAL A 43 10.07 -6.53 6.61
C VAL A 43 9.74 -6.24 5.15
N ASP A 44 10.43 -5.25 4.60
CA ASP A 44 10.36 -4.89 3.19
C ASP A 44 11.42 -5.68 2.39
N VAL A 45 10.98 -6.60 1.54
CA VAL A 45 11.86 -7.51 0.79
C VAL A 45 12.18 -7.03 -0.63
N ARG A 46 11.98 -5.74 -0.92
CA ARG A 46 12.34 -5.15 -2.22
C ARG A 46 13.85 -5.05 -2.44
N ASP A 47 14.63 -5.06 -1.35
CA ASP A 47 16.09 -5.10 -1.39
C ASP A 47 16.58 -6.57 -1.38
N PRO A 48 17.35 -7.01 -2.38
CA PRO A 48 17.93 -8.35 -2.40
C PRO A 48 18.78 -8.70 -1.17
N GLU A 49 19.46 -7.74 -0.56
CA GLU A 49 20.26 -7.97 0.66
C GLU A 49 19.35 -8.24 1.86
N VAL A 50 18.23 -7.52 1.97
CA VAL A 50 17.20 -7.78 2.99
C VAL A 50 16.57 -9.15 2.79
N LEU A 51 16.29 -9.53 1.54
CA LEU A 51 15.76 -10.86 1.26
C LEU A 51 16.78 -11.97 1.59
N ALA A 52 18.07 -11.74 1.36
CA ALA A 52 19.13 -12.70 1.68
C ALA A 52 19.27 -12.91 3.19
N SER A 53 19.30 -11.84 3.99
CA SER A 53 19.44 -11.95 5.44
C SER A 53 18.30 -12.73 6.10
N LEU A 54 17.07 -12.60 5.58
CA LEU A 54 15.93 -13.38 6.05
C LEU A 54 16.06 -14.89 5.79
N LYS A 55 16.79 -15.30 4.74
CA LYS A 55 17.04 -16.73 4.48
C LYS A 55 18.01 -17.32 5.49
N ASP A 56 19.03 -16.55 5.87
CA ASP A 56 20.03 -16.96 6.85
C ASP A 56 19.42 -17.04 8.26
N GLU A 57 18.55 -16.09 8.62
CA GLU A 57 17.83 -16.12 9.91
C GLU A 57 16.86 -17.30 10.05
N ALA A 58 16.41 -17.92 8.94
CA ALA A 58 15.47 -19.03 8.93
C ALA A 58 16.13 -20.42 8.98
N SER A 59 17.47 -20.49 8.96
CA SER A 59 18.27 -21.73 8.97
C SER A 59 18.77 -22.08 10.37
#